data_AF-A0A090SKQ8-F1
#
_entry.id   AF-A0A090SKQ8-F1
#
_cell.length_a   1.000
_cell.length_b   1.000
_cell.length_c   1.000
_cell.angle_alpha   90.00
_cell.angle_beta   90.00
_cell.angle_gamma   90.00
#
_symmetry.space_group_name_H-M   'P 1'
#
loop_
_entity.id
_entity.type
_entity.pdbx_description
1 polymer ?
#
loop_
_entity_poly.entity_id
_entity_poly.type
_entity_poly.pdbx_seq_one_letter_code
_entity_poly.pdbx_strand_id
1 'polypeptide(L)'
;MGLGFGIHLDQAMQATSDGIGIIIATIIGTLVIGWFLAKRMGLDKHTGYLISSGTAICGGSAIAAVAPAIDADDEKIAIALATVFVLNSVALFVFPVIGHALALDQHTFGTWAAIAIHDTSSVVGAASAYGEEALTTATTLKLARALWIIPVALVSALLFRSKSKKITIPYFILFYCVAILVSDYLPQFEVAYQSIFAVSKKLLVVCLFLIGSSISIERLKQAGSKPMLFGVTLWLLISVSSLSWLLMA
;
A
#
# COMPACT_ATOMS: atom_id res chain seq x y z
N MET A 1 10.41 -8.44 -3.44
CA MET A 1 10.60 -9.87 -3.76
C MET A 1 11.49 -10.59 -2.76
N GLY A 2 12.71 -10.12 -2.46
CA GLY A 2 13.62 -10.87 -1.59
C GLY A 2 13.14 -11.09 -0.14
N LEU A 3 12.27 -10.22 0.38
CA LEU A 3 11.58 -10.44 1.66
C LEU A 3 10.66 -11.68 1.66
N GLY A 4 10.22 -12.16 0.48
CA GLY A 4 9.38 -13.35 0.37
C GLY A 4 10.10 -14.66 0.73
N PHE A 5 11.43 -14.69 0.65
CA PHE A 5 12.22 -15.85 1.06
C PHE A 5 12.27 -16.07 2.59
N GLY A 6 11.81 -15.11 3.38
CA GLY A 6 11.71 -15.22 4.84
C GLY A 6 10.29 -15.47 5.34
N ILE A 7 9.35 -15.82 4.45
CA ILE A 7 7.93 -15.95 4.78
C ILE A 7 7.46 -17.36 4.40
N HIS A 8 6.85 -18.05 5.36
CA HIS A 8 6.29 -19.39 5.16
C HIS A 8 4.95 -19.34 4.44
N LEU A 9 4.67 -20.35 3.61
CA LEU A 9 3.44 -20.37 2.82
C LEU A 9 2.19 -20.41 3.71
N ASP A 10 2.21 -21.21 4.78
CA ASP A 10 1.09 -21.32 5.72
C ASP A 10 0.77 -19.99 6.41
N GLN A 11 1.80 -19.26 6.84
CA GLN A 11 1.66 -17.93 7.43
C GLN A 11 1.08 -16.94 6.42
N ALA A 12 1.54 -17.01 5.17
CA ALA A 12 1.03 -16.15 4.10
C ALA A 12 -0.45 -16.42 3.80
N MET A 13 -0.82 -17.70 3.76
CA MET A 13 -2.20 -18.14 3.53
C MET A 13 -3.12 -17.77 4.69
N GLN A 14 -2.69 -17.99 5.93
CA GLN A 14 -3.47 -17.67 7.13
C GLN A 14 -3.72 -16.17 7.23
N ALA A 15 -2.66 -15.35 7.17
CA ALA A 15 -2.81 -13.90 7.20
C ALA A 15 -3.72 -13.39 6.07
N THR A 16 -3.59 -13.95 4.87
CA THR A 16 -4.46 -13.57 3.74
C THR A 16 -5.91 -13.98 3.98
N SER A 17 -6.16 -15.21 4.46
CA SER A 17 -7.51 -15.73 4.71
C SER A 17 -8.24 -14.91 5.78
N ASP A 18 -7.57 -14.66 6.91
CA ASP A 18 -8.14 -13.91 8.02
C ASP A 18 -8.35 -12.44 7.65
N GLY A 19 -7.47 -11.89 6.82
CA GLY A 19 -7.50 -10.50 6.37
C GLY A 19 -8.38 -10.22 5.14
N ILE A 20 -8.85 -11.22 4.39
CA ILE A 20 -9.43 -10.96 3.07
C ILE A 20 -10.72 -10.15 3.13
N GLY A 21 -11.58 -10.42 4.12
CA GLY A 21 -12.84 -9.71 4.30
C GLY A 21 -12.64 -8.22 4.55
N ILE A 22 -11.74 -7.89 5.50
CA ILE A 22 -11.41 -6.49 5.83
C ILE A 22 -10.66 -5.81 4.68
N ILE A 23 -9.80 -6.54 3.95
CA ILE A 23 -9.12 -6.02 2.75
C ILE A 23 -10.15 -5.58 1.69
N ILE A 24 -11.12 -6.44 1.38
CA ILE A 24 -12.15 -6.14 0.37
C ILE A 24 -12.99 -4.96 0.83
N ALA A 25 -13.46 -4.99 2.07
CA ALA A 25 -14.29 -3.94 2.65
C ALA A 25 -13.55 -2.59 2.64
N THR A 26 -12.27 -2.56 3.00
CA THR A 26 -11.47 -1.33 3.02
C THR A 26 -11.13 -0.84 1.62
N ILE A 27 -10.84 -1.72 0.65
CA ILE A 27 -10.63 -1.31 -0.75
C ILE A 27 -11.90 -0.66 -1.31
N ILE A 28 -13.04 -1.36 -1.25
CA ILE A 28 -14.31 -0.87 -1.79
C ILE A 28 -14.74 0.39 -1.04
N GLY A 29 -14.67 0.36 0.29
CA GLY A 29 -14.99 1.50 1.15
C GLY A 29 -14.15 2.74 0.81
N THR A 30 -12.83 2.58 0.65
CA THR A 30 -11.93 3.68 0.29
C THR A 30 -12.28 4.28 -1.07
N LEU A 31 -12.55 3.44 -2.08
CA LEU A 31 -12.92 3.91 -3.41
C LEU A 31 -14.28 4.64 -3.41
N VAL A 32 -15.28 4.11 -2.71
CA VAL A 32 -16.63 4.70 -2.63
C VAL A 32 -16.61 6.01 -1.83
N ILE A 33 -16.00 6.01 -0.63
CA ILE A 33 -15.86 7.20 0.20
C ILE A 33 -15.04 8.25 -0.53
N GLY A 34 -13.92 7.85 -1.14
CA GLY A 34 -13.06 8.72 -1.92
C GLY A 34 -13.79 9.38 -3.09
N TRP A 35 -14.62 8.63 -3.83
CA TRP A 35 -15.43 9.19 -4.91
C TRP A 35 -16.42 10.27 -4.42
N PHE A 36 -17.15 9.99 -3.34
CA PHE A 36 -18.10 10.95 -2.78
C PHE A 36 -17.40 12.19 -2.21
N LEU A 37 -16.29 11.97 -1.48
CA LEU A 37 -15.51 13.03 -0.86
C LEU A 37 -14.86 13.92 -1.92
N ALA A 38 -14.31 13.36 -2.99
CA ALA A 38 -13.72 14.12 -4.10
C ALA A 38 -14.78 15.02 -4.75
N LYS A 39 -15.98 14.49 -5.00
CA LYS A 39 -17.11 15.27 -5.53
C LYS A 39 -17.51 16.40 -4.59
N ARG A 40 -17.62 16.13 -3.29
CA ARG A 40 -18.00 17.13 -2.27
C ARG A 40 -16.98 18.24 -2.13
N MET A 41 -15.69 17.92 -2.28
CA MET A 41 -14.59 18.89 -2.21
C MET A 41 -14.33 19.64 -3.52
N GLY A 42 -15.09 19.32 -4.59
CA GLY A 42 -14.91 19.90 -5.92
C GLY A 42 -13.54 19.59 -6.50
N LEU A 43 -13.00 18.40 -6.22
CA LEU A 43 -11.74 17.92 -6.77
C LEU A 43 -11.97 17.34 -8.18
N ASP A 44 -10.97 17.46 -9.04
CA ASP A 44 -11.00 16.80 -10.36
C ASP A 44 -11.27 15.29 -10.23
N LYS A 45 -12.11 14.78 -11.13
CA LYS A 45 -12.60 13.39 -11.07
C LYS A 45 -11.46 12.38 -11.19
N HIS A 46 -10.50 12.64 -12.08
CA HIS A 46 -9.37 11.74 -12.31
C HIS A 46 -8.38 11.84 -11.15
N THR A 47 -8.01 13.04 -10.70
CA THR A 47 -7.14 13.24 -9.53
C THR A 47 -7.70 12.57 -8.27
N GLY A 48 -8.97 12.82 -7.96
CA GLY A 48 -9.63 12.22 -6.79
C GLY A 48 -9.69 10.70 -6.87
N TYR A 49 -9.99 10.14 -8.06
CA TYR A 49 -10.04 8.70 -8.26
C TYR A 49 -8.65 8.04 -8.18
N LEU A 50 -7.61 8.69 -8.72
CA LEU A 50 -6.23 8.22 -8.64
C LEU A 50 -5.73 8.22 -7.20
N ILE A 51 -5.94 9.31 -6.44
CA ILE A 51 -5.58 9.35 -5.01
C ILE A 51 -6.33 8.26 -4.25
N SER A 52 -7.64 8.12 -4.46
CA SER A 52 -8.45 7.07 -3.82
C SER A 52 -7.94 5.65 -4.14
N SER A 53 -7.59 5.40 -5.41
CA SER A 53 -7.05 4.11 -5.84
C SER A 53 -5.68 3.83 -5.24
N GLY A 54 -4.83 4.86 -5.15
CA GLY A 54 -3.54 4.80 -4.47
C GLY A 54 -3.69 4.46 -2.98
N THR A 55 -4.58 5.15 -2.27
CA THR A 55 -4.89 4.90 -0.85
C THR A 55 -5.49 3.52 -0.62
N ALA A 56 -6.35 3.06 -1.52
CA ALA A 56 -7.06 1.80 -1.38
C ALA A 56 -6.16 0.55 -1.56
N ILE A 57 -5.01 0.65 -2.22
CA ILE A 57 -4.23 -0.55 -2.60
C ILE A 57 -2.75 -0.44 -2.15
N CYS A 58 -1.86 -0.09 -3.08
CA CYS A 58 -0.42 -0.08 -2.88
C CYS A 58 0.23 1.24 -3.34
N GLY A 59 -0.54 2.34 -3.30
CA GLY A 59 -0.04 3.68 -3.61
C GLY A 59 0.31 3.87 -5.09
N GLY A 60 1.58 4.14 -5.35
CA GLY A 60 2.06 4.51 -6.69
C GLY A 60 1.80 3.47 -7.78
N SER A 61 1.96 2.17 -7.49
CA SER A 61 1.70 1.13 -8.51
C SER A 61 0.23 1.02 -8.90
N ALA A 62 -0.68 1.31 -7.95
CA ALA A 62 -2.11 1.37 -8.24
C ALA A 62 -2.44 2.59 -9.12
N ILE A 63 -1.86 3.76 -8.80
CA ILE A 63 -1.99 4.97 -9.64
C ILE A 63 -1.47 4.69 -11.07
N ALA A 64 -0.29 4.09 -11.19
CA ALA A 64 0.32 3.79 -12.50
C ALA A 64 -0.49 2.79 -13.33
N ALA A 65 -1.20 1.85 -12.69
CA ALA A 65 -2.05 0.88 -13.38
C ALA A 65 -3.43 1.43 -13.72
N VAL A 66 -4.01 2.29 -12.86
CA VAL A 66 -5.35 2.86 -13.03
C VAL A 66 -5.33 4.06 -13.98
N ALA A 67 -4.27 4.86 -13.99
CA ALA A 67 -4.13 6.03 -14.85
C ALA A 67 -4.41 5.77 -16.34
N PRO A 68 -3.76 4.79 -17.02
CA PRO A 68 -4.08 4.48 -18.41
C PRO A 68 -5.48 3.88 -18.59
N ALA A 69 -6.03 3.25 -17.55
CA ALA A 69 -7.37 2.68 -17.58
C ALA A 69 -8.47 3.76 -17.53
N ILE A 70 -8.18 4.95 -17.01
CA ILE A 70 -9.14 6.07 -16.95
C ILE A 70 -8.79 7.23 -17.90
N ASP A 71 -7.76 7.07 -18.73
CA ASP A 71 -7.24 8.11 -19.63
C ASP A 71 -6.87 9.40 -18.88
N ALA A 72 -6.13 9.24 -17.78
CA ALA A 72 -5.61 10.37 -17.01
C ALA A 72 -4.37 10.98 -17.67
N ASP A 73 -4.31 12.32 -17.67
CA ASP A 73 -3.13 13.07 -18.11
C ASP A 73 -2.00 13.05 -17.07
N ASP A 74 -0.79 13.36 -17.52
CA ASP A 74 0.43 13.33 -16.71
C ASP A 74 0.38 14.27 -15.52
N GLU A 75 -0.32 15.41 -15.64
CA GLU A 75 -0.46 16.38 -14.56
C GLU A 75 -1.23 15.78 -13.38
N LYS A 76 -2.37 15.15 -13.65
CA LYS A 76 -3.19 14.50 -12.61
C LYS A 76 -2.49 13.30 -11.99
N ILE A 77 -1.75 12.53 -12.80
CA ILE A 77 -0.91 11.43 -12.32
C ILE A 77 0.15 11.95 -11.36
N ALA A 78 0.87 13.02 -11.74
CA ALA A 78 1.91 13.62 -10.92
C ALA A 78 1.36 14.15 -9.59
N ILE A 79 0.21 14.85 -9.61
CA ILE A 79 -0.46 15.35 -8.40
C ILE A 79 -0.87 14.21 -7.46
N ALA A 80 -1.42 13.12 -8.01
CA ALA A 80 -1.83 11.97 -7.22
C ALA A 80 -0.64 11.26 -6.58
N LEU A 81 0.44 11.03 -7.35
CA LEU A 81 1.68 10.42 -6.85
C LEU A 81 2.32 11.30 -5.76
N ALA A 82 2.42 12.61 -5.99
CA ALA A 82 2.97 13.55 -5.02
C ALA A 82 2.18 13.52 -3.70
N THR A 83 0.85 13.54 -3.78
CA THR A 83 -0.02 13.46 -2.60
C THR A 83 0.23 12.17 -1.81
N VAL A 84 0.20 11.02 -2.48
CA VAL A 84 0.38 9.71 -1.83
C VAL A 84 1.77 9.56 -1.22
N PHE A 85 2.83 9.99 -1.91
CA PHE A 85 4.19 9.89 -1.39
C PHE A 85 4.44 10.77 -0.17
N VAL A 86 3.85 11.95 -0.13
CA VAL A 86 3.91 12.82 1.06
C VAL A 86 3.25 12.11 2.24
N LEU A 87 2.04 11.58 2.06
CA LEU A 87 1.33 10.87 3.13
C LEU A 87 2.09 9.63 3.61
N ASN A 88 2.68 8.86 2.69
CA ASN A 88 3.50 7.70 3.01
C ASN A 88 4.75 8.06 3.82
N SER A 89 5.32 9.23 3.57
CA SER A 89 6.48 9.72 4.31
C SER A 89 6.10 10.05 5.74
N VAL A 90 4.95 10.71 5.94
CA VAL A 90 4.39 10.98 7.27
C VAL A 90 4.05 9.67 7.99
N ALA A 91 3.42 8.73 7.28
CA ALA A 91 3.00 7.43 7.80
C ALA A 91 4.16 6.65 8.43
N LEU A 92 5.33 6.65 7.78
CA LEU A 92 6.52 5.91 8.22
C LEU A 92 6.91 6.23 9.67
N PHE A 93 6.73 7.48 10.10
CA PHE A 93 7.08 7.94 11.44
C PHE A 93 5.90 7.91 12.40
N VAL A 94 4.72 8.32 11.92
CA VAL A 94 3.53 8.48 12.77
C VAL A 94 2.97 7.14 13.24
N PHE A 95 2.94 6.13 12.36
CA PHE A 95 2.31 4.85 12.67
C PHE A 95 2.98 4.12 13.84
N PRO A 96 4.31 3.87 13.84
CA PRO A 96 4.98 3.19 14.96
C PRO A 96 4.78 3.92 16.29
N VAL A 97 4.80 5.26 16.29
CA VAL A 97 4.57 6.07 17.49
C VAL A 97 3.16 5.85 18.04
N ILE A 98 2.14 5.87 17.18
CA ILE A 98 0.75 5.59 17.60
C ILE A 98 0.62 4.14 18.08
N GLY A 99 1.22 3.18 17.38
CA GLY A 99 1.19 1.76 17.76
C GLY A 99 1.74 1.53 19.17
N HIS A 100 2.91 2.10 19.47
CA HIS A 100 3.51 2.02 20.80
C HIS A 100 2.70 2.76 21.86
N ALA A 101 2.13 3.92 21.54
CA ALA A 101 1.30 4.70 22.47
C ALA A 101 0.01 3.95 22.86
N LEU A 102 -0.54 3.15 21.94
CA LEU A 102 -1.71 2.30 22.18
C LEU A 102 -1.34 0.88 22.66
N ALA A 103 -0.05 0.58 22.82
CA ALA A 103 0.47 -0.73 23.19
C ALA A 103 -0.06 -1.88 22.31
N LEU A 104 -0.15 -1.65 20.98
CA LEU A 104 -0.61 -2.68 20.04
C LEU A 104 0.38 -3.85 20.00
N ASP A 105 -0.12 -5.07 19.95
CA ASP A 105 0.70 -6.23 19.60
C ASP A 105 1.17 -6.14 18.13
N GLN A 106 2.19 -6.92 17.79
CA GLN A 106 2.83 -6.84 16.47
C GLN A 106 1.91 -7.26 15.33
N HIS A 107 1.05 -8.26 15.55
CA HIS A 107 0.11 -8.72 14.53
C HIS A 107 -0.95 -7.65 14.23
N THR A 108 -1.55 -7.05 15.27
CA THR A 108 -2.52 -5.95 15.14
C THR A 108 -1.90 -4.73 14.48
N PHE A 109 -0.71 -4.32 14.90
CA PHE A 109 0.01 -3.21 14.26
C PHE A 109 0.32 -3.52 12.80
N GLY A 110 0.82 -4.71 12.49
CA GLY A 110 1.14 -5.12 11.12
C GLY A 110 -0.10 -5.11 10.22
N THR A 111 -1.24 -5.57 10.72
CA THR A 111 -2.53 -5.54 10.02
C THR A 111 -3.01 -4.11 9.78
N TRP A 112 -2.97 -3.26 10.81
CA TRP A 112 -3.36 -1.87 10.70
C TRP A 112 -2.48 -1.09 9.72
N ALA A 113 -1.15 -1.23 9.83
CA ALA A 113 -0.18 -0.61 8.94
C ALA A 113 -0.41 -1.06 7.48
N ALA A 114 -0.63 -2.36 7.25
CA ALA A 114 -0.91 -2.88 5.92
C ALA A 114 -2.16 -2.25 5.29
N ILE A 115 -3.21 -2.00 6.08
CA ILE A 115 -4.48 -1.40 5.64
C ILE A 115 -4.32 0.10 5.37
N ALA A 116 -3.73 0.85 6.29
CA ALA A 116 -3.87 2.29 6.32
C ALA A 116 -2.68 3.08 5.73
N ILE A 117 -1.46 2.52 5.69
CA ILE A 117 -0.35 3.13 4.94
C ILE A 117 -0.53 2.80 3.45
N HIS A 118 -0.14 3.66 2.51
CA HIS A 118 -0.58 3.50 1.12
C HIS A 118 0.32 2.56 0.32
N ASP A 119 1.65 2.69 0.41
CA ASP A 119 2.60 1.89 -0.37
C ASP A 119 3.24 0.75 0.42
N THR A 120 3.92 -0.15 -0.30
CA THR A 120 4.63 -1.27 0.31
C THR A 120 5.89 -0.80 1.02
N SER A 121 6.66 0.14 0.45
CA SER A 121 7.90 0.62 1.04
C SER A 121 7.70 1.20 2.44
N SER A 122 6.76 2.12 2.62
CA SER A 122 6.50 2.73 3.93
C SER A 122 5.87 1.75 4.91
N VAL A 123 5.02 0.82 4.45
CA VAL A 123 4.52 -0.27 5.31
C VAL A 123 5.66 -1.09 5.87
N VAL A 124 6.54 -1.57 5.00
CA VAL A 124 7.66 -2.44 5.39
C VAL A 124 8.62 -1.65 6.30
N GLY A 125 8.85 -0.37 6.03
CA GLY A 125 9.65 0.50 6.90
C GLY A 125 9.04 0.69 8.29
N ALA A 126 7.76 1.03 8.39
CA ALA A 126 7.06 1.22 9.67
C ALA A 126 6.98 -0.09 10.46
N ALA A 127 6.64 -1.20 9.78
CA ALA A 127 6.54 -2.51 10.38
C ALA A 127 7.89 -3.07 10.82
N SER A 128 8.96 -2.87 10.03
CA SER A 128 10.31 -3.26 10.44
C SER A 128 10.81 -2.49 11.67
N ALA A 129 10.34 -1.26 11.89
CA ALA A 129 10.64 -0.50 13.10
C ALA A 129 9.85 -1.01 14.32
N TYR A 130 8.74 -1.71 14.10
CA TYR A 130 7.85 -2.21 15.15
C TYR A 130 8.21 -3.64 15.59
N GLY A 131 8.62 -4.51 14.66
CA GLY A 131 9.13 -5.86 14.95
C GLY A 131 9.02 -6.84 13.77
N GLU A 132 9.60 -8.04 13.91
CA GLU A 132 9.67 -9.04 12.84
C GLU A 132 8.29 -9.64 12.48
N GLU A 133 7.44 -9.86 13.48
CA GLU A 133 6.09 -10.37 13.25
C GLU A 133 5.21 -9.31 12.55
N ALA A 134 5.34 -8.05 12.98
CA ALA A 134 4.68 -6.92 12.33
C ALA A 134 5.12 -6.80 10.87
N LEU A 135 6.43 -6.89 10.61
CA LEU A 135 7.00 -6.87 9.27
C LEU A 135 6.41 -7.97 8.37
N THR A 136 6.38 -9.20 8.88
CA THR A 136 5.86 -10.37 8.15
C THR A 136 4.38 -10.22 7.84
N THR A 137 3.58 -9.90 8.87
CA THR A 137 2.13 -9.68 8.75
C THR A 137 1.82 -8.57 7.76
N ALA A 138 2.48 -7.42 7.93
CA ALA A 138 2.18 -6.23 7.14
C ALA A 138 2.57 -6.42 5.67
N THR A 139 3.74 -7.00 5.40
CA THR A 139 4.22 -7.25 4.04
C THR A 139 3.30 -8.21 3.30
N THR A 140 2.90 -9.29 3.96
CA THR A 140 2.01 -10.31 3.41
C THR A 140 0.66 -9.71 3.01
N LEU A 141 -0.02 -9.06 3.96
CA LEU A 141 -1.32 -8.44 3.71
C LEU A 141 -1.25 -7.35 2.63
N LYS A 142 -0.17 -6.55 2.62
CA LYS A 142 0.02 -5.50 1.63
C LYS A 142 0.18 -6.04 0.21
N LEU A 143 0.85 -7.17 0.06
CA LEU A 143 1.05 -7.82 -1.24
C LEU A 143 -0.21 -8.55 -1.71
N ALA A 144 -0.96 -9.16 -0.79
CA ALA A 144 -2.29 -9.68 -1.08
C ALA A 144 -3.21 -8.56 -1.60
N ARG A 145 -3.18 -7.36 -1.00
CA ARG A 145 -3.91 -6.18 -1.51
C ARG A 145 -3.45 -5.75 -2.89
N ALA A 146 -2.17 -5.82 -3.20
CA ALA A 146 -1.65 -5.42 -4.50
C ALA A 146 -2.20 -6.26 -5.67
N LEU A 147 -2.68 -7.49 -5.41
CA LEU A 147 -3.38 -8.30 -6.42
C LEU A 147 -4.67 -7.62 -6.91
N TRP A 148 -5.28 -6.75 -6.10
CA TRP A 148 -6.49 -6.02 -6.45
C TRP A 148 -6.26 -4.90 -7.48
N ILE A 149 -5.01 -4.61 -7.84
CA ILE A 149 -4.71 -3.68 -8.94
C ILE A 149 -5.40 -4.12 -10.23
N ILE A 150 -5.37 -5.41 -10.57
CA ILE A 150 -5.93 -5.93 -11.82
C ILE A 150 -7.45 -5.74 -11.87
N PRO A 151 -8.25 -6.27 -10.92
CA PRO A 151 -9.70 -6.09 -10.96
C PRO A 151 -10.10 -4.61 -10.86
N VAL A 152 -9.42 -3.81 -10.03
CA VAL A 152 -9.75 -2.38 -9.91
C VAL A 152 -9.42 -1.64 -11.20
N ALA A 153 -8.29 -1.90 -11.86
CA ALA A 153 -7.97 -1.29 -13.16
C ALA A 153 -8.99 -1.66 -14.24
N LEU A 154 -9.42 -2.94 -14.28
CA LEU A 154 -10.48 -3.41 -15.19
C LEU A 154 -11.81 -2.68 -14.96
N VAL A 155 -12.26 -2.62 -13.71
CA VAL A 155 -13.49 -1.91 -13.33
C VAL A 155 -13.38 -0.42 -13.65
N SER A 156 -12.21 0.19 -13.40
CA SER A 156 -11.93 1.58 -13.72
C SER A 156 -12.08 1.86 -15.22
N ALA A 157 -11.55 0.97 -16.07
CA ALA A 157 -11.69 1.09 -17.52
C ALA A 157 -13.16 1.08 -17.98
N LEU A 158 -13.99 0.24 -17.36
CA LEU A 158 -15.43 0.19 -17.63
C LEU A 158 -16.16 1.45 -17.14
N LEU A 159 -15.87 1.90 -15.91
CA LEU A 159 -16.51 3.07 -15.29
C LEU A 159 -16.20 4.37 -16.02
N PHE A 160 -14.99 4.52 -16.55
CA PHE A 160 -14.55 5.71 -17.28
C PHE A 160 -14.72 5.58 -18.80
N ARG A 161 -15.24 4.43 -19.27
CA ARG A 161 -15.45 4.13 -20.71
C ARG A 161 -14.19 4.37 -21.54
N SER A 162 -13.03 4.05 -20.98
CA SER A 162 -11.76 4.25 -21.66
C SER A 162 -11.65 3.34 -22.88
N LYS A 163 -11.15 3.90 -23.99
CA LYS A 163 -10.81 3.13 -25.19
C LYS A 163 -9.48 2.38 -25.04
N SER A 164 -8.67 2.78 -24.05
CA SER A 164 -7.38 2.15 -23.73
C SER A 164 -7.60 0.93 -22.83
N LYS A 165 -7.31 -0.27 -23.34
CA LYS A 165 -7.33 -1.54 -22.57
C LYS A 165 -5.97 -1.89 -21.96
N LYS A 166 -5.05 -0.92 -21.86
CA LYS A 166 -3.70 -1.19 -21.34
C LYS A 166 -3.77 -1.40 -19.83
N ILE A 167 -3.60 -2.65 -19.41
CA ILE A 167 -3.51 -3.04 -18.00
C ILE A 167 -2.05 -3.39 -17.73
N THR A 168 -1.43 -2.65 -16.82
CA THR A 168 -0.07 -2.93 -16.37
C THR A 168 -0.12 -3.94 -15.23
N ILE A 169 0.44 -5.13 -15.43
CA ILE A 169 0.52 -6.15 -14.39
C ILE A 169 1.76 -5.88 -13.52
N PRO A 170 1.62 -5.76 -12.19
CA PRO A 170 2.75 -5.57 -11.28
C PRO A 170 3.53 -6.89 -11.09
N TYR A 171 4.50 -7.17 -11.97
CA TYR A 171 5.30 -8.41 -11.94
C TYR A 171 6.02 -8.67 -10.61
N PHE A 172 6.28 -7.62 -9.80
CA PHE A 172 6.92 -7.79 -8.49
C PHE A 172 6.10 -8.67 -7.52
N ILE A 173 4.76 -8.73 -7.67
CA ILE A 173 3.90 -9.59 -6.88
C ILE A 173 4.14 -11.06 -7.26
N LEU A 174 4.20 -11.35 -8.56
CA LEU A 174 4.48 -12.69 -9.06
C LEU A 174 5.83 -13.20 -8.54
N PHE A 175 6.89 -12.38 -8.64
CA PHE A 175 8.21 -12.76 -8.12
C PHE A 175 8.23 -12.94 -6.61
N TYR A 176 7.38 -12.23 -5.86
CA TYR A 176 7.25 -12.43 -4.43
C TYR A 176 6.55 -13.75 -4.08
N CYS A 177 5.45 -14.08 -4.76
CA CYS A 177 4.79 -15.38 -4.59
C CYS A 177 5.72 -16.54 -4.97
N VAL A 178 6.47 -16.41 -6.06
CA VAL A 178 7.48 -17.39 -6.46
C VAL A 178 8.56 -17.54 -5.39
N ALA A 179 9.03 -16.44 -4.77
CA ALA A 179 10.02 -16.52 -3.70
C ALA A 179 9.51 -17.34 -2.50
N ILE A 180 8.26 -17.13 -2.07
CA ILE A 180 7.63 -17.91 -0.98
C ILE A 180 7.56 -19.39 -1.36
N LEU A 181 7.04 -19.70 -2.56
CA LEU A 181 6.91 -21.09 -3.01
C LEU A 181 8.29 -21.77 -3.11
N VAL A 182 9.29 -21.08 -3.64
CA VAL A 182 10.65 -21.63 -3.73
C VAL A 182 11.23 -21.89 -2.34
N SER A 183 11.08 -20.97 -1.37
CA SER A 183 11.59 -21.22 -0.02
C SER A 183 10.89 -22.37 0.69
N ASP A 184 9.59 -22.57 0.43
CA ASP A 184 8.77 -23.57 1.09
C ASP A 184 8.98 -24.98 0.49
N TYR A 185 9.01 -25.09 -0.84
CA TYR A 185 9.17 -26.38 -1.54
C TYR A 185 10.62 -26.85 -1.67
N LEU A 186 11.62 -25.97 -1.48
CA LEU A 186 13.05 -26.30 -1.56
C LEU A 186 13.83 -25.93 -0.28
N PRO A 187 13.47 -26.49 0.89
CA PRO A 187 14.02 -26.08 2.19
C PRO A 187 15.54 -26.31 2.33
N GLN A 188 16.15 -27.13 1.47
CA GLN A 188 17.59 -27.41 1.48
C GLN A 188 18.49 -26.17 1.27
N PHE A 189 17.93 -25.05 0.83
CA PHE A 189 18.66 -23.79 0.63
C PHE A 189 18.35 -22.71 1.70
N GLU A 190 17.82 -23.11 2.86
CA GLU A 190 17.40 -22.19 3.94
C GLU A 190 18.46 -21.12 4.28
N VAL A 191 19.73 -21.52 4.39
CA VAL A 191 20.84 -20.59 4.68
C VAL A 191 20.95 -19.47 3.62
N ALA A 192 20.77 -19.83 2.34
CA ALA A 192 20.76 -18.85 1.26
C ALA A 192 19.53 -17.95 1.34
N TYR A 193 18.35 -18.50 1.64
CA TYR A 193 17.11 -17.74 1.78
C TYR A 193 17.16 -16.73 2.93
N GLN A 194 17.65 -17.14 4.11
CA GLN A 194 17.86 -16.22 5.24
C GLN A 194 18.88 -15.13 4.91
N SER A 195 19.94 -15.46 4.15
CA SER A 195 20.92 -14.48 3.70
C SER A 195 20.28 -13.45 2.73
N ILE A 196 19.49 -13.91 1.76
CA ILE A 196 18.76 -13.05 0.83
C ILE A 196 17.77 -12.16 1.58
N PHE A 197 17.03 -12.71 2.56
CA PHE A 197 16.11 -11.97 3.39
C PHE A 197 16.83 -10.86 4.18
N ALA A 198 17.94 -11.19 4.84
CA ALA A 198 18.73 -10.23 5.61
C ALA A 198 19.32 -9.12 4.74
N VAL A 199 19.84 -9.45 3.55
CA VAL A 199 20.33 -8.46 2.59
C VAL A 199 19.19 -7.58 2.08
N SER A 200 18.03 -8.16 1.79
CA SER A 200 16.84 -7.42 1.35
C SER A 200 16.37 -6.43 2.42
N LYS A 201 16.39 -6.81 3.69
CA LYS A 201 16.07 -5.92 4.81
C LYS A 201 17.04 -4.75 4.91
N LYS A 202 18.36 -4.99 4.73
CA LYS A 202 19.36 -3.91 4.71
C LYS A 202 19.21 -2.98 3.51
N LEU A 203 18.97 -3.54 2.32
CA LEU A 203 18.71 -2.74 1.11
C LEU A 203 17.45 -1.90 1.24
N LEU A 204 16.41 -2.41 1.90
CA LEU A 204 15.21 -1.64 2.20
C LEU A 204 15.52 -0.40 3.03
N VAL A 205 16.38 -0.48 4.05
CA VAL A 205 16.79 0.69 4.84
C VAL A 205 17.43 1.76 3.94
N VAL A 206 18.28 1.35 2.99
CA VAL A 206 18.86 2.26 1.99
C VAL A 206 17.77 2.85 1.08
N CYS A 207 16.81 2.05 0.60
CA CYS A 207 15.68 2.54 -0.18
C CYS A 207 14.84 3.57 0.60
N LEU A 208 14.56 3.32 1.88
CA LEU A 208 13.80 4.24 2.73
C LEU A 208 14.55 5.56 2.94
N PHE A 209 15.87 5.50 3.12
CA PHE A 209 16.72 6.69 3.17
C PHE A 209 16.63 7.49 1.86
N LEU A 210 16.73 6.83 0.70
CA LEU A 210 16.62 7.48 -0.61
C LEU A 210 15.23 8.07 -0.85
N ILE A 211 14.17 7.36 -0.47
CA ILE A 211 12.78 7.88 -0.52
C ILE A 211 12.69 9.14 0.33
N GLY A 212 13.19 9.10 1.57
CA GLY A 212 13.27 10.25 2.47
C GLY A 212 14.01 11.44 1.84
N SER A 213 15.17 11.20 1.23
CA SER A 213 15.93 12.26 0.54
C SER A 213 15.24 12.81 -0.72
N SER A 214 14.31 12.05 -1.31
CA SER A 214 13.55 12.47 -2.49
C SER A 214 12.33 13.34 -2.14
N ILE A 215 12.00 13.48 -0.85
CA ILE A 215 10.95 14.37 -0.38
C ILE A 215 11.50 15.81 -0.48
N SER A 216 11.06 16.54 -1.50
CA SER A 216 11.39 17.96 -1.64
C SER A 216 10.18 18.84 -1.35
N ILE A 217 10.44 20.06 -0.89
CA ILE A 217 9.41 21.08 -0.71
C ILE A 217 8.71 21.39 -2.04
N GLU A 218 9.39 21.26 -3.19
CA GLU A 218 8.74 21.38 -4.50
C GLU A 218 7.66 20.31 -4.70
N ARG A 219 7.92 19.04 -4.37
CA ARG A 219 6.90 17.97 -4.50
C ARG A 219 5.68 18.24 -3.63
N LEU A 220 5.90 18.80 -2.44
CA LEU A 220 4.82 19.19 -1.53
C LEU A 220 3.98 20.35 -2.10
N LYS A 221 4.63 21.33 -2.74
CA LYS A 221 3.96 22.44 -3.43
C LYS A 221 3.22 21.98 -4.69
N GLN A 222 3.78 21.02 -5.43
CA GLN A 222 3.18 20.46 -6.65
C GLN A 222 1.88 19.69 -6.40
N ALA A 223 1.74 19.04 -5.24
CA ALA A 223 0.50 18.31 -4.90
C ALA A 223 -0.73 19.23 -4.78
N GLY A 224 -0.54 20.53 -4.52
CA GLY A 224 -1.63 21.48 -4.31
C GLY A 224 -2.37 21.27 -2.98
N SER A 225 -3.03 22.31 -2.49
CA SER A 225 -3.71 22.27 -1.19
C SER A 225 -4.98 21.40 -1.19
N LYS A 226 -5.77 21.44 -2.26
CA LYS A 226 -7.02 20.65 -2.38
C LYS A 226 -6.77 19.14 -2.46
N PRO A 227 -5.89 18.62 -3.35
CA PRO A 227 -5.60 17.19 -3.41
C PRO A 227 -4.97 16.68 -2.10
N MET A 228 -4.09 17.47 -1.47
CA MET A 228 -3.52 17.13 -0.17
C MET A 228 -4.57 17.01 0.93
N LEU A 229 -5.48 18.00 1.05
CA LEU A 229 -6.57 17.95 2.03
C LEU A 229 -7.47 16.74 1.81
N PHE A 230 -7.77 16.41 0.54
CA PHE A 230 -8.53 15.23 0.18
C PHE A 230 -7.81 13.95 0.63
N GLY A 231 -6.53 13.82 0.29
CA GLY A 231 -5.70 12.67 0.66
C GLY A 231 -5.60 12.49 2.18
N VAL A 232 -5.31 13.56 2.93
CA VAL A 232 -5.27 13.52 4.41
C VAL A 232 -6.61 13.10 4.98
N THR A 233 -7.72 13.68 4.50
CA THR A 233 -9.05 13.36 5.02
C THR A 233 -9.41 11.89 4.78
N LEU A 234 -9.19 11.41 3.55
CA LEU A 234 -9.43 10.01 3.21
C LEU A 234 -8.53 9.08 4.03
N TRP A 235 -7.24 9.41 4.16
CA TRP A 235 -6.28 8.63 4.91
C TRP A 235 -6.64 8.53 6.39
N LEU A 236 -7.04 9.64 7.03
CA LEU A 236 -7.49 9.64 8.42
C LEU A 236 -8.76 8.80 8.60
N LEU A 237 -9.73 8.91 7.70
CA LEU A 237 -10.95 8.10 7.76
C LEU A 237 -10.63 6.60 7.72
N ILE A 238 -9.79 6.17 6.78
CA ILE A 238 -9.40 4.76 6.66
C ILE A 238 -8.53 4.32 7.84
N SER A 239 -7.59 5.14 8.28
CA SER A 239 -6.71 4.83 9.40
C SER A 239 -7.48 4.66 10.71
N VAL A 240 -8.40 5.57 11.01
CA VAL A 240 -9.20 5.54 12.24
C VAL A 240 -10.23 4.41 12.19
N SER A 241 -10.94 4.24 11.07
CA SER A 241 -11.96 3.19 10.96
C SER A 241 -11.37 1.79 11.03
N SER A 242 -10.25 1.54 10.33
CA SER A 242 -9.57 0.24 10.38
C SER A 242 -8.97 -0.05 11.76
N LEU A 243 -8.35 0.94 12.41
CA LEU A 243 -7.84 0.77 13.78
C LEU A 243 -8.97 0.49 14.77
N SER A 244 -10.07 1.25 14.68
CA SER A 244 -11.22 1.07 15.56
C SER A 244 -11.82 -0.33 15.41
N TRP A 245 -11.93 -0.82 14.18
CA TRP A 245 -12.37 -2.19 13.92
C TRP A 245 -11.45 -3.22 14.56
N LEU A 246 -10.13 -3.09 14.38
CA LEU A 246 -9.14 -4.03 14.92
C LEU A 246 -9.11 -4.04 16.46
N LEU A 247 -9.40 -2.93 17.11
CA LEU A 247 -9.49 -2.85 18.58
C LEU A 247 -10.79 -3.43 19.15
N MET A 248 -11.81 -3.64 18.30
CA MET A 248 -13.12 -4.16 18.71
C MET A 248 -13.36 -5.62 18.32
N ALA A 249 -12.53 -6.17 17.42
CA ALA A 249 -12.60 -7.54 16.92
C ALA A 249 -11.88 -8.51 17.86
#